data_AF-A0A6S7BJ12-F1
#
_entry.id   AF-A0A6S7BJ12-F1
#
_cell.length_a   1.000
_cell.length_b   1.000
_cell.length_c   1.000
_cell.angle_alpha   90.00
_cell.angle_beta   90.00
_cell.angle_gamma   90.00
#
_symmetry.space_group_name_H-M   'P 1'
#
loop_
_entity.id
_entity.type
_entity.pdbx_description
1 polymer ?
#
loop_
_entity_poly.entity_id
_entity_poly.type
_entity_poly.pdbx_seq_one_letter_code
_entity_poly.pdbx_strand_id
1 'polypeptide(L)' 'MNLPSLQHARPRFRPGRILATPAAVEALTDANVPFISLLIRHVLGDWGDLAECDRQQNAREDTKSDIDR' A
#
# COMPACT_ATOMS: atom_id res chain seq x y z
N MET A 1 -8.15 -1.91 -23.96
CA MET A 1 -7.33 -2.04 -22.74
C MET A 1 -7.91 -1.10 -21.70
N ASN A 2 -8.50 -1.63 -20.64
CA ASN A 2 -9.16 -0.84 -19.60
C ASN A 2 -8.08 -0.43 -18.58
N LEU A 3 -7.63 0.82 -18.62
CA LEU A 3 -6.73 1.35 -17.60
C LEU A 3 -7.56 1.52 -16.31
N PRO A 4 -7.16 0.93 -15.17
CA PRO A 4 -7.88 1.13 -13.92
C PRO A 4 -7.93 2.63 -13.64
N SER A 5 -9.15 3.11 -13.42
CA SER A 5 -9.46 4.49 -13.09
C SER A 5 -8.64 4.96 -11.88
N LEU A 6 -7.58 5.73 -12.12
CA LEU A 6 -6.84 6.53 -11.11
C LEU A 6 -7.68 7.69 -10.54
N GLN A 7 -9.00 7.53 -10.53
CA GLN A 7 -9.95 8.57 -10.25
C GLN A 7 -10.10 8.67 -8.72
N HIS A 8 -9.42 9.65 -8.13
CA HIS A 8 -9.57 10.09 -6.74
C HIS A 8 -9.03 9.15 -5.66
N ALA A 9 -7.85 8.56 -5.87
CA ALA A 9 -7.22 7.75 -4.85
C ALA A 9 -6.65 8.66 -3.73
N ARG A 10 -7.49 9.04 -2.75
CA ARG A 10 -7.00 9.61 -1.50
C ARG A 10 -6.21 8.51 -0.76
N PRO A 11 -4.99 8.81 -0.28
CA PRO A 11 -4.27 7.91 0.62
C PRO A 11 -5.19 7.47 1.76
N ARG A 12 -5.33 6.15 1.98
CA ARG A 12 -6.09 5.58 3.10
C ARG A 12 -5.45 5.89 4.45
N PHE A 13 -4.16 6.22 4.45
CA PHE A 13 -3.45 6.69 5.63
C PHE A 13 -2.21 7.47 5.19
N ARG A 14 -1.62 8.20 6.14
CA ARG A 14 -0.32 8.84 5.95
C ARG A 14 0.77 7.83 6.32
N PRO A 15 1.61 7.37 5.38
CA PRO A 15 2.71 6.48 5.74
C PRO A 15 3.69 7.22 6.66
N GLY A 16 4.19 6.50 7.66
CA GLY A 16 5.25 6.99 8.54
C GLY A 16 6.62 6.96 7.85
N ARG A 17 7.69 6.91 8.65
CA ARG A 17 9.03 6.72 8.12
C ARG A 17 9.16 5.32 7.52
N ILE A 18 9.49 5.28 6.24
CA ILE A 18 9.68 4.02 5.51
C ILE A 18 11.06 3.47 5.85
N LEU A 19 11.11 2.19 6.22
CA LEU A 19 12.33 1.44 6.51
C LEU A 19 12.27 0.12 5.75
N ALA A 20 13.43 -0.33 5.27
CA ALA A 20 13.60 -1.63 4.64
C ALA A 20 14.90 -2.27 5.14
N THR A 21 14.88 -3.59 5.30
CA THR A 21 16.11 -4.35 5.60
C THR A 21 16.97 -4.44 4.34
N PRO A 22 18.31 -4.59 4.45
CA PRO A 22 19.17 -4.76 3.28
C PRO A 22 18.72 -5.90 2.35
N ALA A 23 18.34 -7.05 2.92
CA ALA A 23 17.82 -8.19 2.18
C ALA A 23 16.51 -7.87 1.42
N ALA A 24 15.64 -7.01 1.95
CA ALA A 24 14.44 -6.58 1.24
C ALA A 24 14.78 -5.67 0.04
N VAL A 25 15.78 -4.79 0.19
CA VAL A 25 16.25 -3.92 -0.91
C VAL A 25 16.86 -4.76 -2.03
N GLU A 26 17.65 -5.78 -1.69
CA GLU A 26 18.21 -6.74 -2.65
C GLU A 26 17.09 -7.48 -3.39
N ALA A 27 16.12 -8.05 -2.68
CA ALA A 27 14.99 -8.75 -3.29
C ALA A 27 14.16 -7.87 -4.23
N LEU A 28 13.94 -6.59 -3.87
CA LEU A 28 13.24 -5.63 -4.74
C LEU A 28 14.03 -5.32 -6.02
N THR A 29 15.36 -5.24 -5.90
CA THR A 29 16.26 -4.99 -7.02
C THR A 29 16.29 -6.20 -7.98
N ASP A 30 16.43 -7.41 -7.45
CA ASP A 30 16.43 -8.66 -8.22
C ASP A 30 15.10 -8.89 -8.94
N ALA A 31 13.99 -8.55 -8.29
CA ALA A 31 12.66 -8.61 -8.89
C ALA A 31 12.42 -7.51 -9.94
N ASN A 32 13.33 -6.52 -10.06
CA ASN A 32 13.17 -5.33 -10.89
C ASN A 32 11.84 -4.60 -10.64
N VAL A 33 11.39 -4.59 -9.38
CA VAL A 33 10.12 -3.97 -8.98
C VAL A 33 10.39 -2.62 -8.33
N PRO A 34 9.80 -1.53 -8.85
CA PRO A 34 9.91 -0.22 -8.20
C PRO A 34 9.14 -0.22 -6.88
N PHE A 35 9.87 -0.22 -5.76
CA PHE A 35 9.30 -0.22 -4.41
C PHE A 35 8.25 0.90 -4.18
N ILE A 36 8.50 2.09 -4.73
CA ILE A 36 7.58 3.23 -4.63
C ILE A 36 6.21 2.90 -5.23
N SER A 37 6.16 2.15 -6.33
CA SER A 37 4.90 1.75 -6.94
C SER A 37 4.12 0.80 -6.05
N LEU A 38 4.79 -0.14 -5.36
CA LEU A 38 4.14 -1.02 -4.38
C LEU A 38 3.60 -0.23 -3.18
N LEU A 39 4.37 0.75 -2.69
CA LEU A 39 3.96 1.59 -1.58
C LEU A 39 2.73 2.43 -1.92
N ILE A 40 2.72 3.06 -3.11
CA ILE A 40 1.56 3.82 -3.59
C ILE A 40 0.33 2.91 -3.65
N ARG A 41 0.44 1.74 -4.29
CA ARG A 41 -0.66 0.77 -4.37
C ARG A 41 -1.17 0.39 -2.98
N HIS A 42 -0.28 0.09 -2.04
CA HIS A 42 -0.64 -0.26 -0.68
C HIS A 42 -1.39 0.87 0.05
N VAL A 43 -0.90 2.11 -0.04
CA VAL A 43 -1.52 3.29 0.58
C VAL A 43 -2.87 3.62 -0.05
N LEU A 44 -3.07 3.29 -1.33
CA LEU A 44 -4.33 3.47 -2.05
C LEU A 44 -5.31 2.29 -1.85
N GLY A 45 -4.89 1.21 -1.19
CA GLY A 45 -5.70 0.01 -0.97
C GLY A 45 -5.70 -0.99 -2.12
N ASP A 46 -4.82 -0.83 -3.11
CA ASP A 46 -4.54 -1.82 -4.13
C ASP A 46 -3.49 -2.81 -3.62
N TRP A 47 -3.95 -3.83 -2.90
CA TRP A 47 -3.08 -4.87 -2.35
C TRP A 47 -2.91 -6.09 -3.25
N GLY A 48 -3.55 -6.12 -4.42
CA GLY A 48 -3.54 -7.27 -5.31
C GLY A 48 -4.28 -8.47 -4.71
N ASP A 49 -3.63 -9.64 -4.76
CA ASP A 49 -4.21 -10.90 -4.27
C ASP A 49 -3.96 -11.07 -2.78
N LEU A 50 -4.97 -10.71 -1.98
CA LEU A 50 -5.00 -10.92 -0.54
C LEU A 50 -6.29 -11.63 -0.15
N ALA A 51 -6.18 -12.50 0.87
CA ALA A 51 -7.33 -13.07 1.53
C ALA A 51 -8.23 -11.96 2.09
N GLU A 52 -9.54 -12.24 2.15
CA GLU A 52 -10.54 -11.27 2.61
C GLU A 52 -10.25 -10.76 4.02
N CYS A 53 -9.75 -11.63 4.91
CA CYS A 53 -9.36 -11.25 6.27
C CYS A 53 -8.28 -10.16 6.30
N ASP A 54 -7.26 -10.30 5.45
CA ASP A 54 -6.11 -9.41 5.38
C ASP A 54 -6.52 -8.06 4.77
N ARG A 55 -7.37 -8.10 3.73
CA ARG A 55 -7.95 -6.87 3.15
C ARG A 55 -8.76 -6.10 4.17
N GLN A 56 -9.60 -6.77 4.96
CA GLN A 56 -10.39 -6.10 6.00
C GLN A 56 -9.50 -5.54 7.11
N GLN A 57 -8.46 -6.26 7.52
CA GLN A 57 -7.54 -5.78 8.54
C GLN A 57 -6.83 -4.50 8.07
N ASN A 58 -6.30 -4.49 6.85
CA ASN A 58 -5.64 -3.30 6.28
C ASN A 58 -6.63 -2.16 6.04
N ALA A 59 -7.90 -2.46 5.76
CA ALA A 59 -8.93 -1.44 5.56
C ALA A 59 -9.33 -0.74 6.88
N ARG A 60 -9.27 -1.43 8.02
CA ARG A 60 -9.63 -0.89 9.34
C ARG A 60 -8.67 0.19 9.86
N GLU A 61 -7.43 0.21 9.39
CA GLU A 61 -6.45 1.23 9.78
C GLU A 61 -6.84 2.64 9.30
N ASP A 62 -7.56 2.74 8.18
CA ASP A 62 -8.12 4.00 7.61
C ASP A 62 -9.07 4.69 8.62
N THR A 63 -9.84 3.91 9.38
CA THR A 63 -10.90 4.44 10.27
C THR A 63 -10.38 4.96 11.61
N LYS A 64 -9.14 4.62 12.00
CA LYS A 64 -8.61 5.06 13.31
C LYS A 64 -8.08 6.51 13.28
N SER A 65 -7.80 7.06 12.10
CA SER A 65 -7.32 8.45 11.94
C SER A 65 -8.41 9.50 12.17
N ASP A 66 -9.69 9.14 12.09
CA ASP A 66 -10.80 10.08 12.28
C ASP A 66 -11.26 10.22 13.75
N ILE A 67 -10.68 9.44 14.68
CA ILE A 67 -11.05 9.45 16.10
C ILE A 67 -10.19 10.45 16.92
N ASP A 68 -9.12 10.99 16.33
CA ASP A 68 -8.18 11.92 16.98
C ASP A 68 -8.19 13.35 16.39
N ARG A 69 -9.29 13.75 15.74
CA ARG A 69 -9.48 15.11 15.20
C ARG A 69 -10.63 15.84 15.89
#